data_AF-A0A382G5Q3-F1
#
_entry.id   AF-A0A382G5Q3-F1
#
_cell.length_a   1.000
_cell.length_b   1.000
_cell.length_c   1.000
_cell.angle_alpha   90.00
_cell.angle_beta   90.00
_cell.angle_gamma   90.00
#
_symmetry.space_group_name_H-M   'P 1'
#
loop_
_entity.id
_entity.type
_entity.pdbx_description
1 polymer ?
#
loop_
_entity_poly.entity_id
_entity_poly.type
_entity_poly.pdbx_seq_one_letter_code
_entity_poly.pdbx_strand_id
1 'polypeptide(L)' 'MRALKIGNGDEVITVSNTAVPTVSAIVSAGAIPVFVDVDEYHLMDVSKIEDAVTEKT' A
#
# COMPACT_ATOMS: atom_id res chain seq x y z
N MET A 1 -6.19 9.49 -1.50
CA MET A 1 -6.65 8.61 -2.60
C MET A 1 -7.61 9.31 -3.54
N ARG A 2 -8.82 9.71 -3.10
CA ARG A 2 -9.82 10.37 -3.98
C ARG A 2 -9.28 11.58 -4.77
N ALA A 3 -8.48 12.44 -4.14
CA ALA A 3 -7.87 13.59 -4.80
C ALA A 3 -6.90 13.20 -5.93
N LEU A 4 -6.24 12.04 -5.81
CA LEU A 4 -5.35 11.46 -6.83
C LEU A 4 -6.09 10.53 -7.80
N LYS A 5 -7.43 10.45 -7.71
CA LYS A 5 -8.29 9.54 -8.48
C LYS A 5 -7.95 8.04 -8.33
N ILE A 6 -7.26 7.68 -7.24
CA ILE A 6 -7.02 6.27 -6.87
C ILE A 6 -8.34 5.63 -6.45
N GLY A 7 -8.65 4.47 -7.02
CA GLY A 7 -9.89 3.75 -6.81
C GLY A 7 -9.84 2.28 -7.23
N ASN A 8 -10.93 1.80 -7.83
CA ASN A 8 -11.13 0.37 -8.09
C ASN A 8 -10.11 -0.19 -9.11
N GLY A 9 -9.38 -1.22 -8.70
CA GLY A 9 -8.37 -1.88 -9.52
C GLY A 9 -6.95 -1.32 -9.38
N ASP A 10 -6.78 -0.16 -8.74
CA ASP A 10 -5.46 0.38 -8.41
C ASP A 10 -4.86 -0.38 -7.23
N GLU A 11 -3.54 -0.54 -7.25
CA GLU A 11 -2.76 -1.13 -6.17
C GLU A 11 -2.10 -0.03 -5.34
N VAL A 12 -2.08 -0.18 -4.02
CA VAL A 12 -1.39 0.76 -3.13
C VAL A 12 -0.49 -0.01 -2.20
N ILE A 13 0.81 0.22 -2.35
CA ILE A 13 1.82 -0.39 -1.49
C ILE A 13 1.76 0.22 -0.08
N THR A 14 1.70 -0.64 0.92
CA THR A 14 1.74 -0.30 2.35
C THR A 14 2.39 -1.43 3.14
N VAL A 15 2.54 -1.28 4.45
CA VAL A 15 3.03 -2.33 5.35
C VAL A 15 1.90 -2.89 6.22
N SER A 16 2.05 -4.13 6.67
CA SER A 16 1.10 -4.77 7.61
C SER A 16 1.26 -4.23 9.04
N ASN A 17 2.46 -3.79 9.39
CA ASN A 17 2.77 -3.14 10.67
C ASN A 17 2.36 -1.65 10.67
N THR A 18 1.06 -1.38 10.58
CA THR A 18 0.48 -0.04 10.62
C THR A 18 -0.88 -0.05 11.32
N ALA A 19 -1.46 1.12 11.59
CA ALA A 19 -2.78 1.21 12.16
C ALA A 19 -3.87 0.80 11.15
N VAL A 20 -4.94 0.18 11.64
CA VAL A 20 -6.10 -0.24 10.83
C VAL A 20 -6.61 0.85 9.86
N PRO A 21 -6.70 2.15 10.25
CA PRO A 21 -7.15 3.21 9.34
C PRO A 21 -6.35 3.34 8.06
N THR A 22 -5.06 2.98 8.06
CA THR A 22 -4.22 3.01 6.85
C THR A 22 -4.82 2.10 5.78
N VAL A 23 -4.97 0.81 6.09
CA VAL A 23 -5.51 -0.19 5.15
C VAL A 23 -6.99 0.05 4.88
N SER A 24 -7.77 0.43 5.90
CA SER A 24 -9.19 0.77 5.71
C SER A 24 -9.41 1.92 4.74
N ALA A 25 -8.52 2.92 4.71
CA ALA A 25 -8.60 4.00 3.74
C ALA A 25 -8.34 3.52 2.30
N ILE A 26 -7.41 2.58 2.11
CA ILE A 26 -7.13 1.94 0.81
C ILE A 26 -8.38 1.21 0.31
N VAL A 27 -8.89 0.31 1.13
CA VAL A 27 -10.06 -0.51 0.80
C VAL A 27 -11.31 0.37 0.60
N SER A 28 -11.50 1.41 1.41
CA SER A 28 -12.63 2.34 1.28
C SER A 28 -12.57 3.20 0.00
N ALA A 29 -11.39 3.36 -0.59
CA ALA A 29 -11.25 3.97 -1.90
C ALA A 29 -11.60 3.00 -3.05
N GLY A 30 -11.67 1.70 -2.78
CA GLY A 30 -11.84 0.64 -3.77
C GLY A 30 -10.52 0.05 -4.27
N ALA A 31 -9.38 0.55 -3.79
CA ALA A 31 -8.06 0.10 -4.18
C ALA A 31 -7.65 -1.18 -3.42
N ILE A 32 -6.60 -1.84 -3.92
CA ILE A 32 -6.06 -3.09 -3.41
C ILE A 32 -4.78 -2.80 -2.60
N PRO A 33 -4.75 -3.08 -1.29
CA PRO A 33 -3.50 -2.97 -0.53
C PRO A 33 -2.52 -4.06 -0.94
N VAL A 34 -1.31 -3.66 -1.30
CA VAL A 34 -0.17 -4.56 -1.55
C VAL A 34 0.80 -4.41 -0.38
N PHE A 35 1.12 -5.52 0.30
CA PHE A 35 1.94 -5.47 1.50
C PHE A 35 3.41 -5.71 1.18
N VAL A 36 4.25 -4.78 1.61
CA VAL A 36 5.71 -4.93 1.67
C VAL A 36 6.11 -5.12 3.13
N ASP A 37 7.17 -5.88 3.34
CA ASP A 37 7.72 -6.20 4.66
C ASP A 37 8.37 -4.95 5.31
N VAL A 38 8.66 -5.05 6.60
CA VAL A 38 9.31 -3.96 7.35
C VAL A 38 10.79 -4.18 7.57
N ASP A 39 11.53 -3.08 7.74
CA ASP A 39 12.93 -3.07 8.16
C ASP A 39 13.07 -3.17 9.70
N GLU A 40 14.31 -3.11 10.19
CA GLU A 40 14.62 -3.13 11.63
C GLU A 40 14.06 -1.94 12.41
N TYR A 41 13.70 -0.86 11.72
CA TYR A 41 13.10 0.35 12.30
C TYR A 41 11.57 0.30 12.25
N HIS A 42 10.98 -0.83 11.84
CA HIS A 42 9.54 -1.04 11.71
C HIS A 42 8.90 -0.14 10.63
N LEU A 43 9.71 0.40 9.72
CA LEU A 43 9.27 1.13 8.54
C LEU A 43 9.28 0.21 7.33
N MET A 44 8.75 0.66 6.20
CA MET A 44 8.76 -0.14 4.96
C MET A 44 10.19 -0.44 4.52
N ASP A 45 10.48 -1.70 4.24
CA ASP A 45 11.77 -2.11 3.65
C ASP A 45 11.82 -1.69 2.17
N VAL A 46 12.51 -0.58 1.92
CA VAL A 46 12.60 0.05 0.60
C VAL A 46 13.24 -0.87 -0.45
N SER A 47 14.10 -1.80 -0.02
CA SER A 47 14.76 -2.74 -0.93
C SER A 47 13.80 -3.74 -1.58
N LYS A 48 12.62 -3.93 -0.98
CA LYS A 48 11.57 -4.86 -1.44
C LYS A 48 10.45 -4.18 -2.24
N ILE A 49 10.51 -2.85 -2.44
CA ILE A 49 9.43 -2.12 -3.11
C ILE A 49 9.33 -2.48 -4.60
N GLU A 50 10.46 -2.54 -5.31
CA GLU A 50 10.47 -2.78 -6.76
C GLU A 50 9.78 -4.11 -7.14
N ASP A 51 9.91 -5.13 -6.28
CA ASP A 51 9.25 -6.45 -6.47
C ASP A 51 7.72 -6.39 -6.30
N ALA A 52 7.22 -5.35 -5.64
CA ALA A 52 5.79 -5.14 -5.39
C ALA A 52 5.14 -4.17 -6.39
N VAL A 53 5.92 -3.51 -7.25
CA VAL A 53 5.39 -2.57 -8.26
C VAL A 53 4.86 -3.36 -9.46
N THR A 54 3.64 -3.02 -9.87
CA THR A 54 3.02 -3.53 -11.10
C THR A 54 2.51 -2.36 -11.96
N GLU A 55 1.93 -2.66 -13.13
CA GLU A 55 1.28 -1.64 -13.97
C GLU A 55 0.08 -0.94 -13.29
N LYS A 56 -0.39 -1.48 -12.15
CA LYS A 56 -1.54 -0.96 -11.40
C LYS A 56 -1.17 -0.17 -10.15
N THR A 57 0.11 -0.11 -9.81
CA THR A 57 0.64 0.57 -8.61
C THR A 57 0.70 2.08 -8.78
#